data_AF-A0A8X7BG36-F1
#
_entry.id   AF-A0A8X7BG36-F1
#
_cell.length_a   1.000
_cell.length_b   1.000
_cell.length_c   1.000
_cell.angle_alpha   90.00
_cell.angle_beta   90.00
_cell.angle_gamma   90.00
#
_symmetry.space_group_name_H-M   'P 1'
#
loop_
_entity.id
_entity.type
_entity.pdbx_description
1 polymer ?
#
loop_
_entity_poly.entity_id
_entity_poly.type
_entity_poly.pdbx_seq_one_letter_code
_entity_poly.pdbx_strand_id
1 'polypeptide(L)'
;MKNTKKQRNVSPSESEEDERGPKPTSAIKDLLKKWAVVRAMVLEWQPNQADISRVGDLYNSNAINCFLKILKKGEKQLTLDMFFNAPSAKNEKD
;
A
#
# COMPACT_ATOMS: atom_id res chain seq x y z
N MET A 1 -20.77 -32.80 -33.57
CA MET A 1 -21.02 -32.40 -32.17
C MET A 1 -20.40 -31.03 -31.97
N LYS A 2 -21.17 -30.07 -31.46
CA LYS A 2 -20.84 -28.63 -31.38
C LYS A 2 -20.14 -28.30 -30.05
N ASN A 3 -19.13 -27.43 -30.10
CA ASN A 3 -18.78 -26.36 -29.12
C ASN A 3 -18.01 -26.80 -27.83
N THR A 4 -17.05 -26.09 -27.21
CA THR A 4 -16.49 -24.71 -27.34
C THR A 4 -15.25 -24.54 -26.44
N LYS A 5 -14.35 -23.61 -26.85
CA LYS A 5 -13.27 -22.89 -26.12
C LYS A 5 -13.43 -22.72 -24.59
N LYS A 6 -12.30 -22.74 -23.86
CA LYS A 6 -12.02 -21.68 -22.87
C LYS A 6 -10.51 -21.44 -22.69
N GLN A 7 -10.02 -20.40 -23.37
CA GLN A 7 -8.78 -19.71 -23.01
C GLN A 7 -8.96 -19.16 -21.59
N ARG A 8 -8.11 -19.55 -20.65
CA ARG A 8 -8.00 -18.86 -19.37
C ARG A 8 -7.12 -17.63 -19.60
N ASN A 9 -7.75 -16.56 -20.07
CA ASN A 9 -7.22 -15.21 -19.89
C ASN A 9 -7.15 -14.97 -18.37
N VAL A 10 -5.95 -15.05 -17.80
CA VAL A 10 -5.68 -14.39 -16.52
C VAL A 10 -5.29 -12.97 -16.89
N SER A 11 -6.29 -12.08 -16.96
CA SER A 11 -6.01 -10.65 -16.98
C SER A 11 -5.38 -10.25 -15.64
N PRO A 12 -4.44 -9.29 -15.63
CA PRO A 12 -3.89 -8.74 -14.40
C PRO A 12 -5.02 -8.06 -13.62
N SER A 13 -5.26 -8.49 -12.38
CA SER A 13 -6.04 -7.72 -11.40
C SER A 13 -5.21 -6.52 -10.96
N GLU A 14 -5.04 -5.53 -11.85
CA GLU A 14 -4.38 -4.25 -11.56
C GLU A 14 -5.39 -3.12 -11.32
N SER A 15 -6.64 -3.47 -11.01
CA SER A 15 -7.69 -2.53 -10.65
C SER A 15 -8.47 -3.03 -9.44
N GLU A 16 -7.77 -3.27 -8.33
CA GLU A 16 -8.40 -3.33 -7.01
C GLU A 16 -8.39 -1.92 -6.43
N GLU A 17 -9.20 -1.02 -7.00
CA GLU A 17 -9.79 0.04 -6.18
C GLU A 17 -10.73 -0.68 -5.20
N ASP A 18 -10.17 -1.04 -4.04
CA ASP A 18 -10.87 -1.64 -2.91
C ASP A 18 -12.13 -0.79 -2.62
N GLU A 19 -13.33 -1.33 -2.90
CA GLU A 19 -14.63 -0.71 -2.59
C GLU A 19 -14.83 -0.41 -1.10
N ARG A 20 -13.88 -0.79 -0.25
CA ARG A 20 -13.81 -0.34 1.14
C ARG A 20 -13.40 1.13 1.15
N GLY A 21 -14.26 1.97 1.72
CA GLY A 21 -14.01 3.39 1.93
C GLY A 21 -12.61 3.69 2.51
N PRO A 22 -12.14 4.95 2.41
CA PRO A 22 -10.74 5.30 2.64
C PRO A 22 -10.18 4.67 3.92
N LYS A 23 -9.21 3.75 3.76
CA LYS A 23 -8.55 3.14 4.93
C LYS A 23 -7.91 4.23 5.76
N PRO A 24 -8.15 4.26 7.09
CA PRO A 24 -7.55 5.28 7.93
C PRO A 24 -6.02 5.17 7.89
N THR A 25 -5.37 6.24 7.45
CA THR A 25 -3.91 6.36 7.31
C THR A 25 -3.18 6.05 8.63
N SER A 26 -3.79 6.39 9.77
CA SER A 26 -3.26 6.07 11.11
C SER A 26 -3.17 4.57 11.36
N ALA A 27 -4.23 3.81 11.06
CA ALA A 27 -4.25 2.35 11.22
C ALA A 27 -3.21 1.67 10.33
N ILE A 28 -3.00 2.18 9.11
CA ILE A 28 -1.95 1.68 8.22
C ILE A 28 -0.56 1.95 8.82
N LYS A 29 -0.30 3.17 9.30
CA LYS A 29 0.98 3.51 9.95
C LYS A 29 1.26 2.64 11.18
N ASP A 30 0.24 2.35 11.99
CA ASP A 30 0.38 1.49 13.17
C ASP A 30 0.64 0.03 12.80
N LEU A 31 -0.01 -0.48 11.75
CA LEU A 31 0.29 -1.80 11.20
C LEU A 31 1.75 -1.91 10.75
N LEU A 32 2.26 -0.91 10.03
CA LEU A 32 3.65 -0.90 9.55
C LEU A 32 4.65 -0.92 10.72
N LYS A 33 4.38 -0.17 11.80
CA LYS A 33 5.21 -0.21 13.02
C LYS A 33 5.19 -1.59 13.68
N LYS A 34 4.00 -2.18 13.86
CA LYS A 34 3.86 -3.52 14.45
C LYS A 34 4.58 -4.58 13.61
N TRP A 35 4.48 -4.50 12.28
CA TRP A 35 5.20 -5.42 11.40
C TRP A 35 6.72 -5.32 11.54
N ALA A 36 7.27 -4.11 11.67
CA ALA A 36 8.70 -3.93 11.91
C ALA A 36 9.16 -4.62 13.21
N VAL A 37 8.38 -4.49 14.28
CA VAL A 37 8.65 -5.16 15.57
C VAL A 37 8.57 -6.68 15.43
N VAL A 38 7.51 -7.21 14.79
CA VAL A 38 7.36 -8.66 14.57
C VAL A 38 8.55 -9.20 13.79
N ARG A 39 8.96 -8.53 12.70
CA ARG A 39 10.09 -9.01 11.90
C ARG A 39 11.39 -9.05 12.71
N ALA A 40 11.67 -7.99 13.47
CA ALA A 40 12.86 -7.94 14.31
C ALA A 40 12.87 -9.07 15.35
N MET A 41 11.74 -9.30 16.02
CA MET A 41 11.61 -10.38 17.00
C MET A 41 11.75 -11.76 16.35
N VAL A 42 11.11 -12.03 15.22
CA VAL A 42 11.22 -13.35 14.59
C VAL A 42 12.64 -13.59 14.06
N LEU A 43 13.33 -12.57 13.54
CA LEU A 43 14.72 -12.68 13.14
C LEU A 43 15.67 -12.87 14.33
N GLU A 44 15.41 -12.30 15.51
CA GLU A 44 16.30 -12.49 16.66
C GLU A 44 16.28 -13.94 17.19
N TRP A 45 15.11 -14.57 17.21
CA TRP A 45 14.90 -15.83 17.94
C TRP A 45 14.97 -17.10 17.09
N GLN A 46 15.03 -16.98 15.76
CA GLN A 46 14.96 -18.13 14.87
C GLN A 46 16.34 -18.63 14.43
N PRO A 47 16.65 -19.94 14.56
CA PRO A 47 17.93 -20.47 14.11
C PRO A 47 18.12 -20.35 12.60
N ASN A 48 17.03 -20.45 11.82
CA ASN A 48 17.06 -20.38 10.37
C ASN A 48 16.67 -18.99 9.86
N GLN A 49 17.66 -18.09 9.84
CA GLN A 49 17.49 -16.72 9.35
C GLN A 49 17.04 -16.63 7.90
N ALA A 50 17.49 -17.56 7.06
CA ALA A 50 17.23 -17.52 5.62
C ALA A 50 15.74 -17.75 5.31
N ASP A 51 15.13 -18.76 5.93
CA ASP A 51 13.71 -19.05 5.71
C ASP A 51 12.81 -17.96 6.28
N ILE A 52 13.14 -17.42 7.47
CA ILE A 52 12.40 -16.30 8.05
C ILE A 52 12.51 -15.04 7.18
N SER A 53 13.69 -14.74 6.68
CA SER A 53 13.91 -13.61 5.77
C SER A 53 13.05 -13.77 4.51
N ARG A 54 13.05 -14.97 3.91
CA ARG A 54 12.22 -15.28 2.74
C ARG A 54 10.73 -15.10 2.99
N VAL A 55 10.22 -15.56 4.13
CA VAL A 55 8.80 -15.36 4.51
C VAL A 55 8.50 -13.87 4.72
N GLY A 56 9.42 -13.15 5.37
CA GLY A 56 9.33 -11.70 5.55
C GLY A 56 9.27 -10.94 4.24
N ASP A 57 10.11 -11.32 3.27
CA ASP A 57 10.17 -10.70 1.94
C ASP A 57 8.91 -10.97 1.11
N LEU A 58 8.37 -12.19 1.22
CA LEU A 58 7.10 -12.54 0.59
C LEU A 58 5.95 -11.70 1.17
N TYR A 59 5.89 -11.58 2.50
CA TYR A 59 4.89 -10.75 3.17
C TYR A 59 5.04 -9.27 2.81
N ASN A 60 6.28 -8.78 2.68
CA ASN A 60 6.54 -7.41 2.27
C ASN A 60 6.00 -7.13 0.86
N SER A 61 6.32 -8.03 -0.05
CA SER A 61 5.96 -7.91 -1.46
C SER A 61 4.44 -7.93 -1.65
N ASN A 62 3.76 -8.81 -0.93
CA ASN A 62 2.33 -9.04 -1.10
C ASN A 62 1.44 -8.08 -0.30
N ALA A 63 1.83 -7.70 0.93
CA ALA A 63 0.98 -6.92 1.83
C ALA A 63 1.56 -5.52 2.11
N ILE A 64 2.79 -5.43 2.61
CA ILE A 64 3.36 -4.16 3.09
C ILE A 64 3.50 -3.14 1.96
N ASN A 65 3.95 -3.58 0.79
CA ASN A 65 4.08 -2.71 -0.37
C ASN A 65 2.73 -2.14 -0.83
N CYS A 66 1.64 -2.89 -0.69
CA CYS A 66 0.30 -2.38 -0.96
C CYS A 66 -0.05 -1.22 -0.02
N PHE A 67 0.16 -1.41 1.28
CA PHE A 67 -0.07 -0.37 2.29
C PHE A 67 0.80 0.88 2.10
N LEU A 68 2.07 0.71 1.77
CA LEU A 68 2.97 1.83 1.46
C LEU A 68 2.50 2.62 0.23
N LYS A 69 2.01 1.93 -0.81
CA LYS A 69 1.41 2.58 -1.99
C LYS A 69 0.17 3.39 -1.62
N ILE A 70 -0.69 2.87 -0.73
CA ILE A 70 -1.87 3.60 -0.23
C ILE A 70 -1.46 4.87 0.50
N LEU A 71 -0.46 4.80 1.39
CA LEU A 71 0.06 5.98 2.10
C LEU A 71 0.61 7.03 1.12
N LYS A 72 1.42 6.60 0.16
CA LYS A 72 2.03 7.51 -0.84
C LYS A 72 0.98 8.17 -1.75
N LYS A 73 -0.11 7.46 -2.07
CA LYS A 73 -1.24 8.04 -2.81
C LYS A 73 -1.96 9.10 -1.95
N GLY A 74 -2.21 8.82 -0.68
CA GLY A 74 -2.84 9.77 0.24
C GLY A 74 -2.01 11.04 0.46
N GLU A 75 -0.70 10.93 0.62
CA GLU A 75 0.20 12.10 0.76
C GLU A 75 0.22 12.98 -0.49
N LYS A 76 0.21 12.37 -1.68
CA LYS A 76 0.10 13.11 -2.95
C LYS A 76 -1.23 13.84 -3.05
N GLN A 77 -2.34 13.19 -2.67
CA GLN A 77 -3.66 13.82 -2.67
C GLN A 77 -3.70 15.03 -1.73
N LEU A 78 -3.22 14.89 -0.49
CA LEU A 78 -3.13 15.98 0.47
C LEU A 78 -2.26 17.14 -0.03
N THR A 79 -1.14 16.83 -0.70
CA THR A 79 -0.25 17.85 -1.27
C THR A 79 -0.94 18.63 -2.40
N LEU A 80 -1.65 17.94 -3.29
CA LEU A 80 -2.42 18.57 -4.36
C LEU A 80 -3.56 19.42 -3.80
N ASP A 81 -4.30 18.90 -2.83
CA ASP A 81 -5.39 19.63 -2.18
C ASP A 81 -4.87 20.91 -1.52
N MET A 82 -3.70 20.88 -0.87
CA MET A 82 -3.06 22.07 -0.31
C MET A 82 -2.64 23.07 -1.40
N PHE A 83 -2.09 22.59 -2.52
CA PHE A 83 -1.64 23.45 -3.61
C PHE A 83 -2.80 24.18 -4.29
N PHE A 84 -3.90 23.47 -4.57
CA PHE A 84 -5.07 24.06 -5.22
C PHE A 84 -5.94 24.89 -4.28
N ASN A 85 -5.95 24.59 -2.98
CA ASN A 85 -6.70 25.36 -1.97
C ASN A 85 -5.85 26.43 -1.27
N ALA A 86 -4.60 26.64 -1.68
CA ALA A 86 -3.79 27.72 -1.15
C ALA A 86 -4.47 29.06 -1.48
N PRO A 87 -4.71 29.93 -0.48
CA PRO A 87 -5.30 31.24 -0.74
C PRO A 87 -4.37 32.00 -1.69
N SER A 88 -4.86 32.35 -2.87
CA SER A 88 -4.12 33.24 -3.76
C SER A 88 -3.94 34.55 -3.02
N ALA A 89 -2.68 34.97 -2.85
CA ALA A 89 -2.35 36.30 -2.38
C ALA A 89 -2.94 37.28 -3.41
N LYS A 90 -4.17 37.74 -3.14
CA LYS A 90 -4.75 38.90 -3.81
C LYS A 90 -3.88 40.06 -3.37
N ASN A 91 -2.93 40.41 -4.22
CA ASN A 91 -2.26 41.70 -4.14
C ASN A 91 -3.34 42.75 -4.42
N GLU A 92 -3.94 43.22 -3.34
CA GLU A 92 -4.74 44.43 -3.29
C GLU A 92 -3.77 45.57 -3.63
N LYS A 93 -3.97 46.15 -4.81
CA LYS A 93 -3.32 47.38 -5.22
C LYS A 93 -4.08 48.52 -4.55
N ASP A 94 -3.43 49.21 -3.63
CA ASP A 94 -3.67 50.63 -3.36
C ASP A 94 -2.60 51.46 -4.11
#